data_AF-R6BFH9-F1
#
_entry.id   AF-R6BFH9-F1
#
_cell.length_a   1.000
_cell.length_b   1.000
_cell.length_c   1.000
_cell.angle_alpha   90.00
_cell.angle_beta   90.00
_cell.angle_gamma   90.00
#
_symmetry.space_group_name_H-M   'P 1'
#
loop_
_entity.id
_entity.type
_entity.pdbx_description
1 polymer ?
#
loop_
_entity_poly.entity_id
_entity_poly.type
_entity_poly.pdbx_seq_one_letter_code
_entity_poly.pdbx_strand_id
1 'polypeptide(L)'
;MLKKQPGFVLKKIKDSYYLLPFGQQVADQKKGLFLNETGAFLWECLCDTTKHAELVKKLAGHYQLEESDFPMLEEDVTLFLNQLTSFDILKDDGDSADSLSSIYMNIADLVIRLCGPAELFPKEFSAFACDPKTAPKITQEIHLICQSPTKQNGTVLLRNRELSILEHADGYVMLFPTLKNIFEAHMTKDGHLVQIYCSSAVTESNLKNLFHAIRPFFLFIAQKNGKFAVHSASLLYKEKAWLFSGHSGMGKSTHTNLWKELFGTPLLNGDLNLIGEENGQFFVYGIPWCGTSGICTTEKQRLGGIVLLGRDAKDNRFEIMTPAERVLRVMQRMISPSWTDELVSRSLAFAETLTDEIPVFHFLCMKNPSAAHKMRQRIDLWEAVKQ
;
A
#
# COMPACT_ATOMS: atom_id res chain seq x y z
N MET A 1 -13.44 15.75 21.33
CA MET A 1 -13.01 16.69 22.38
C MET A 1 -11.76 17.39 21.88
N LEU A 2 -11.81 18.71 21.69
CA LEU A 2 -10.68 19.46 21.11
C LEU A 2 -9.45 19.42 22.02
N LYS A 3 -8.28 19.04 21.50
CA LYS A 3 -7.02 18.94 22.23
C LYS A 3 -5.94 19.75 21.54
N LYS A 4 -5.14 20.49 22.33
CA LYS A 4 -3.96 21.21 21.83
C LYS A 4 -2.90 20.25 21.33
N GLN A 5 -2.44 20.44 20.10
CA GLN A 5 -1.25 19.76 19.63
C GLN A 5 0.01 20.28 20.36
N PRO A 6 0.94 19.40 20.76
CA PRO A 6 2.23 19.83 21.28
C PRO A 6 3.07 20.50 20.19
N GLY A 7 4.00 21.37 20.58
CA GLY A 7 4.92 22.04 19.64
C GLY A 7 4.47 23.43 19.19
N PHE A 8 3.49 24.04 19.86
CA PHE A 8 3.11 25.44 19.66
C PHE A 8 3.28 26.24 20.96
N VAL A 9 3.84 27.45 20.86
CA VAL A 9 4.04 28.35 21.99
C VAL A 9 3.43 29.72 21.70
N LEU A 10 2.66 30.25 22.65
CA LEU A 10 2.15 31.61 22.57
C LEU A 10 3.26 32.59 22.99
N LYS A 11 3.56 33.56 22.13
CA LYS A 11 4.53 34.63 22.38
C LYS A 11 3.92 35.99 22.05
N LYS A 12 4.05 36.93 22.99
CA LYS A 12 3.77 38.33 22.74
C LYS A 12 4.99 38.97 22.09
N ILE A 13 4.81 39.55 20.90
CA ILE A 13 5.85 40.29 20.17
C ILE A 13 5.31 41.70 19.95
N LYS A 14 5.87 42.66 20.68
CA LYS A 14 5.35 44.04 20.76
C LYS A 14 3.87 44.02 21.20
N ASP A 15 2.97 44.60 20.39
CA ASP A 15 1.54 44.73 20.68
C ASP A 15 0.70 43.58 20.10
N SER A 16 1.35 42.53 19.59
CA SER A 16 0.71 41.43 18.87
C SER A 16 1.00 40.07 19.51
N TYR A 17 0.05 39.15 19.46
CA TYR A 17 0.24 37.77 19.92
C TYR A 17 0.47 36.84 18.73
N TYR A 18 1.42 35.94 18.89
CA TYR A 18 1.76 34.93 17.88
C TYR A 18 1.80 33.56 18.52
N LEU A 19 1.10 32.62 17.90
CA LEU A 19 1.27 31.21 18.19
C LEU A 19 2.34 30.65 17.24
N LEU A 20 3.52 30.38 17.78
CA LEU A 20 4.69 29.99 17.01
C LEU A 20 4.95 28.48 17.11
N PRO A 21 5.23 27.79 15.99
CA PRO A 21 5.65 26.40 16.01
C PRO A 21 7.07 26.28 16.56
N PHE A 22 7.35 25.19 17.26
CA PHE A 22 8.69 24.77 17.68
C PHE A 22 8.83 23.24 17.54
N GLY A 23 10.08 22.75 17.50
CA GLY A 23 10.35 21.32 17.35
C GLY A 23 9.83 20.77 16.02
N GLN A 24 9.14 19.63 16.06
CA GLN A 24 8.61 18.94 14.87
C GLN A 24 7.73 19.83 13.99
N GLN A 25 6.95 20.74 14.60
CA GLN A 25 6.06 21.65 13.85
C GLN A 25 6.84 22.60 12.91
N VAL A 26 8.10 22.92 13.24
CA VAL A 26 8.99 23.71 12.36
C VAL A 26 9.53 22.86 11.22
N ALA A 27 9.88 21.59 11.49
CA ALA A 27 10.31 20.64 10.47
C ALA A 27 9.19 20.37 9.44
N ASP A 28 7.94 20.33 9.90
CA ASP A 28 6.73 20.17 9.08
C ASP A 28 6.30 21.47 8.36
N GLN A 29 7.12 22.52 8.43
CA GLN A 29 6.88 23.84 7.82
C GLN A 29 5.54 24.48 8.22
N LYS A 30 5.01 24.17 9.41
CA LYS A 30 3.85 24.87 9.95
C LYS A 30 4.22 26.34 10.14
N LYS A 31 3.25 27.22 9.89
CA LYS A 31 3.44 28.67 10.03
C LYS A 31 2.97 29.13 11.41
N GLY A 32 3.58 30.21 11.89
CA GLY A 32 3.05 30.91 13.05
C GLY A 32 1.69 31.56 12.73
N LEU A 33 0.78 31.53 13.69
CA LEU A 33 -0.54 32.16 13.58
C LEU A 33 -0.55 33.46 14.36
N PHE A 34 -1.04 34.54 13.74
CA PHE A 34 -1.33 35.78 14.43
C PHE A 34 -2.63 35.65 15.21
N LEU A 35 -2.61 36.06 16.48
CA LEU A 35 -3.78 36.12 17.36
C LEU A 35 -3.97 37.56 17.84
N ASN A 36 -5.22 38.01 17.88
CA ASN A 36 -5.61 39.21 18.61
C ASN A 36 -5.69 38.92 20.12
N GLU A 37 -5.96 39.93 20.94
CA GLU A 37 -6.06 39.78 22.41
C GLU A 37 -7.12 38.74 22.82
N THR A 38 -8.28 38.76 22.16
CA THR A 38 -9.36 37.78 22.33
C THR A 38 -8.88 36.35 22.07
N GLY A 39 -8.17 36.12 20.97
CA GLY A 39 -7.64 34.81 20.60
C GLY A 39 -6.52 34.34 21.52
N ALA A 40 -5.69 35.24 22.05
CA ALA A 40 -4.68 34.91 23.06
C ALA A 40 -5.32 34.46 24.38
N PHE A 41 -6.37 35.15 24.82
CA PHE A 41 -7.14 34.78 26.01
C PHE A 41 -7.85 33.42 25.83
N LEU A 42 -8.51 33.20 24.68
CA LEU A 42 -9.14 31.92 24.37
C LEU A 42 -8.10 30.79 24.30
N TRP A 43 -6.91 31.05 23.76
CA TRP A 43 -5.81 30.09 23.77
C TRP A 43 -5.43 29.67 25.19
N GLU A 44 -5.34 30.61 26.13
CA GLU A 44 -5.05 30.29 27.54
C GLU A 44 -6.19 29.49 28.18
N CYS A 45 -7.44 29.86 27.92
CA CYS A 45 -8.63 29.16 28.44
C CYS A 45 -8.71 27.69 28.00
N LEU A 46 -8.17 27.36 26.82
CA LEU A 46 -8.09 25.98 26.31
C LEU A 46 -7.17 25.07 27.15
N CYS A 47 -6.41 25.59 28.13
CA CYS A 47 -5.74 24.75 29.13
C CYS A 47 -6.73 24.17 30.15
N ASP A 48 -7.85 24.85 30.40
CA ASP A 48 -8.81 24.49 31.46
C ASP A 48 -10.07 23.81 30.91
N THR A 49 -10.54 24.25 29.74
CA THR A 49 -11.77 23.71 29.13
C THR A 49 -11.73 23.80 27.62
N THR A 50 -12.31 22.79 26.98
CA THR A 50 -12.39 22.67 25.53
C THR A 50 -13.86 22.68 25.07
N LYS A 51 -14.79 22.94 26.00
CA LYS A 51 -16.23 23.00 25.72
C LYS A 51 -16.58 24.40 25.26
N HIS A 52 -17.23 24.49 24.10
CA HIS A 52 -17.63 25.74 23.48
C HIS A 52 -18.42 26.66 24.43
N ALA A 53 -19.47 26.16 25.07
CA ALA A 53 -20.30 26.94 26.00
C ALA A 53 -19.53 27.48 27.23
N GLU A 54 -18.47 26.79 27.68
CA GLU A 54 -17.65 27.27 28.79
C GLU A 54 -16.64 28.33 28.34
N LEU A 55 -16.10 28.21 27.11
CA LEU A 55 -15.26 29.23 26.50
C LEU A 55 -16.02 30.54 26.28
N VAL A 56 -17.26 30.47 25.80
CA VAL A 56 -18.16 31.62 25.62
C VAL A 56 -18.41 32.33 26.96
N LYS A 57 -18.72 31.58 28.02
CA LYS A 57 -18.89 32.14 29.37
C LYS A 57 -17.63 32.80 29.91
N LYS A 58 -16.46 32.18 29.72
CA LYS A 58 -15.17 32.78 30.11
C LYS A 58 -14.88 34.06 29.34
N LEU A 59 -15.21 34.10 28.05
CA LEU A 59 -15.03 35.26 27.20
C LEU A 59 -15.97 36.41 27.61
N ALA A 60 -17.25 36.11 27.87
CA ALA A 60 -18.22 37.09 28.37
C ALA A 60 -17.77 37.70 29.71
N GLY A 61 -17.26 36.86 30.63
CA GLY A 61 -16.72 37.32 31.91
C GLY A 61 -15.45 38.18 31.78
N HIS A 62 -14.60 37.92 30.78
CA HIS A 62 -13.39 38.72 30.53
C HIS A 62 -13.72 40.15 30.08
N TYR A 63 -14.76 40.29 29.25
CA TYR A 63 -15.20 41.59 28.72
C TYR A 63 -16.35 42.23 29.49
N GLN A 64 -16.85 41.59 30.56
CA GLN A 64 -17.98 42.06 31.39
C GLN A 64 -19.26 42.32 30.56
N LEU A 65 -19.60 41.37 29.68
CA LEU A 65 -20.73 41.47 28.77
C LEU A 65 -21.99 40.77 29.32
N GLU A 66 -23.16 41.24 28.90
CA GLU A 66 -24.46 40.71 29.31
C GLU A 66 -24.90 39.54 28.40
N GLU A 67 -25.92 38.77 28.82
CA GLU A 67 -26.42 37.61 28.07
C GLU A 67 -26.89 37.96 26.64
N SER A 68 -27.24 39.22 26.38
CA SER A 68 -27.62 39.70 25.04
C SER A 68 -26.49 39.60 24.01
N ASP A 69 -25.22 39.59 24.44
CA ASP A 69 -24.05 39.59 23.55
C ASP A 69 -23.52 38.18 23.25
N PHE A 70 -24.08 37.15 23.89
CA PHE A 70 -23.64 35.77 23.76
C PHE A 70 -23.65 35.24 22.32
N PRO A 71 -24.66 35.52 21.47
CA PRO A 71 -24.66 35.05 20.08
C PRO A 71 -23.43 35.52 19.28
N MET A 72 -22.97 36.75 19.52
CA MET A 72 -21.76 37.28 18.88
C MET A 72 -20.50 36.58 19.40
N LEU A 73 -20.41 36.36 20.71
CA LEU A 73 -19.28 35.64 21.32
C LEU A 73 -19.24 34.16 20.89
N GLU A 74 -20.39 33.53 20.68
CA GLU A 74 -20.48 32.18 20.14
C GLU A 74 -19.89 32.10 18.72
N GLU A 75 -20.16 33.10 17.88
CA GLU A 75 -19.58 33.20 16.54
C GLU A 75 -18.06 33.40 16.60
N ASP A 76 -17.58 34.32 17.45
CA ASP A 76 -16.13 34.57 17.64
C ASP A 76 -15.38 33.34 18.15
N VAL A 77 -15.93 32.63 19.15
CA VAL A 77 -15.35 31.38 19.66
C VAL A 77 -15.35 30.31 18.57
N THR A 78 -16.44 30.21 17.78
CA THR A 78 -16.53 29.24 16.68
C THR A 78 -15.48 29.52 15.60
N LEU A 79 -15.35 30.78 15.18
CA LEU A 79 -14.35 31.20 14.19
C LEU A 79 -12.93 30.92 14.68
N PHE A 80 -12.64 31.21 15.95
CA PHE A 80 -11.34 30.94 16.56
C PHE A 80 -11.01 29.44 16.58
N LEU A 81 -11.93 28.59 17.06
CA LEU A 81 -11.72 27.14 17.09
C LEU A 81 -11.56 26.57 15.69
N ASN A 82 -12.38 27.01 14.72
CA ASN A 82 -12.27 26.59 13.32
C ASN A 82 -10.94 27.00 12.70
N GLN A 83 -10.45 28.21 13.01
CA GLN A 83 -9.14 28.66 12.56
C GLN A 83 -8.04 27.73 13.09
N LEU A 84 -8.00 27.47 14.40
CA LEU A 84 -7.00 26.59 14.99
C LEU A 84 -7.08 25.15 14.47
N THR A 85 -8.26 24.62 14.23
CA THR A 85 -8.46 23.29 13.63
C THR A 85 -7.99 23.27 12.16
N SER A 86 -8.29 24.32 11.38
CA SER A 86 -7.84 24.41 9.97
C SER A 86 -6.31 24.48 9.82
N PHE A 87 -5.63 25.04 10.82
CA PHE A 87 -4.16 25.08 10.91
C PHE A 87 -3.57 23.84 11.61
N ASP A 88 -4.41 22.85 11.98
CA ASP A 88 -4.03 21.61 12.66
C ASP A 88 -3.35 21.85 14.02
N ILE A 89 -3.69 22.97 14.68
CA ILE A 89 -3.20 23.37 16.01
C ILE A 89 -4.08 22.76 17.11
N LEU A 90 -5.40 22.68 16.87
CA LEU A 90 -6.33 21.90 17.66
C LEU A 90 -6.73 20.65 16.89
N LYS A 91 -6.70 19.50 17.54
CA LYS A 91 -7.28 18.24 17.05
C LYS A 91 -8.61 18.02 17.74
N ASP A 92 -9.67 17.73 17.01
CA ASP A 92 -10.86 17.18 17.63
C ASP A 92 -10.61 15.69 17.91
N ASP A 93 -10.40 15.32 19.19
CA ASP A 93 -10.52 13.92 19.64
C ASP A 93 -12.01 13.52 19.72
N GLY A 94 -12.88 14.24 19.00
CA GLY A 94 -14.27 13.90 18.82
C GLY A 94 -14.26 12.82 17.78
N ASP A 95 -14.95 11.73 18.07
CA ASP A 95 -15.50 10.88 17.03
C ASP A 95 -16.25 11.77 16.04
N SER A 96 -15.55 12.34 15.05
CA SER A 96 -16.09 12.38 13.72
C SER A 96 -16.20 10.92 13.32
N ALA A 97 -17.27 10.29 13.80
CA ALA A 97 -17.91 9.19 13.11
C ALA A 97 -18.46 9.75 11.79
N ASP A 98 -17.59 10.31 10.95
CA ASP A 98 -17.73 10.27 9.51
C ASP A 98 -17.64 8.78 9.18
N SER A 99 -18.79 8.11 9.33
CA SER A 99 -19.13 6.78 8.82
C SER A 99 -17.93 5.93 8.43
N LEU A 100 -17.07 5.59 9.40
CA LEU A 100 -15.92 4.72 9.16
C LEU A 100 -16.47 3.42 8.60
N SER A 101 -16.29 3.28 7.30
CA SER A 101 -16.79 2.15 6.55
C SER A 101 -15.70 1.09 6.56
N SER A 102 -16.10 -0.15 6.31
CA SER A 102 -15.13 -1.21 6.12
C SER A 102 -15.53 -2.09 4.97
N ILE A 103 -14.56 -2.43 4.13
CA ILE A 103 -14.69 -3.47 3.13
C ILE A 103 -13.79 -4.66 3.50
N TYR A 104 -14.26 -5.85 3.16
CA TYR A 104 -13.54 -7.11 3.36
C TYR A 104 -13.19 -7.67 2.00
N MET A 105 -11.93 -8.03 1.81
CA MET A 105 -11.43 -8.60 0.57
C MET A 105 -10.80 -9.95 0.86
N ASN A 106 -11.09 -10.94 0.03
CA ASN A 106 -10.34 -12.20 0.02
C ASN A 106 -9.42 -12.22 -1.21
N ILE A 107 -8.13 -12.09 -0.97
CA ILE A 107 -7.10 -12.12 -2.02
C ILE A 107 -6.16 -13.28 -1.71
N ALA A 108 -6.18 -14.31 -2.54
CA ALA A 108 -5.34 -15.50 -2.37
C ALA A 108 -5.49 -16.17 -0.99
N ASP A 109 -6.74 -16.35 -0.56
CA ASP A 109 -7.10 -16.93 0.75
C ASP A 109 -6.62 -16.09 1.95
N LEU A 110 -6.26 -14.82 1.72
CA LEU A 110 -5.91 -13.85 2.75
C LEU A 110 -7.05 -12.84 2.87
N VAL A 111 -7.62 -12.73 4.07
CA VAL A 111 -8.72 -11.80 4.34
C VAL A 111 -8.13 -10.46 4.78
N ILE A 112 -8.35 -9.44 3.97
CA ILE A 112 -7.90 -8.07 4.23
C ILE A 112 -9.11 -7.21 4.57
N ARG A 113 -9.08 -6.56 5.74
CA ARG A 113 -10.08 -5.57 6.15
C ARG A 113 -9.53 -4.17 5.90
N LEU A 114 -10.17 -3.40 5.02
CA LEU A 114 -9.83 -1.98 4.79
C LEU A 114 -10.87 -1.11 5.48
N CYS A 115 -10.43 -0.25 6.41
CA CYS A 115 -11.28 0.67 7.17
C CYS A 115 -10.93 2.12 6.87
N GLY A 116 -11.94 2.99 6.78
CA GLY A 116 -11.74 4.41 6.52
C GLY A 116 -12.97 5.07 5.88
N PRO A 117 -12.83 6.33 5.42
CA PRO A 117 -13.84 6.99 4.60
C PRO A 117 -14.14 6.17 3.33
N ALA A 118 -15.41 5.88 3.07
CA ALA A 118 -15.82 4.98 1.98
C ALA A 118 -15.38 5.48 0.60
N GLU A 119 -15.34 6.80 0.42
CA GLU A 119 -14.96 7.47 -0.82
C GLU A 119 -13.48 7.26 -1.18
N LEU A 120 -12.66 6.87 -0.20
CA LEU A 120 -11.25 6.58 -0.40
C LEU A 120 -10.98 5.14 -0.81
N PHE A 121 -11.96 4.25 -0.85
CA PHE A 121 -11.73 2.85 -1.20
C PHE A 121 -11.51 2.67 -2.72
N PRO A 122 -10.34 2.15 -3.14
CA PRO A 122 -10.08 1.90 -4.56
C PRO A 122 -11.06 0.88 -5.14
N LYS A 123 -11.64 1.18 -6.30
CA LYS A 123 -12.68 0.36 -6.94
C LYS A 123 -12.14 -0.98 -7.43
N GLU A 124 -10.84 -1.05 -7.71
CA GLU A 124 -10.12 -2.25 -8.17
C GLU A 124 -10.26 -3.42 -7.18
N PHE A 125 -10.49 -3.14 -5.90
CA PHE A 125 -10.68 -4.15 -4.87
C PHE A 125 -12.09 -4.77 -4.86
N SER A 126 -13.07 -4.17 -5.55
CA SER A 126 -14.45 -4.66 -5.55
C SER A 126 -14.58 -6.09 -6.08
N ALA A 127 -13.75 -6.49 -7.06
CA ALA A 127 -13.73 -7.84 -7.60
C ALA A 127 -13.31 -8.91 -6.57
N PHE A 128 -12.65 -8.50 -5.49
CA PHE A 128 -12.16 -9.38 -4.42
C PHE A 128 -13.01 -9.28 -3.15
N ALA A 129 -14.12 -8.53 -3.17
CA ALA A 129 -14.97 -8.33 -2.01
C ALA A 129 -15.55 -9.66 -1.49
N CYS A 130 -15.62 -9.80 -0.17
CA CYS A 130 -16.22 -10.96 0.49
C CYS A 130 -17.13 -10.52 1.64
N ASP A 131 -18.06 -11.39 2.05
CA ASP A 131 -19.00 -11.10 3.13
C ASP A 131 -18.30 -11.26 4.50
N PRO A 132 -18.29 -10.23 5.36
CA PRO A 132 -17.70 -10.32 6.69
C PRO A 132 -18.28 -11.44 7.57
N LYS A 133 -19.53 -11.87 7.33
CA LYS A 133 -20.17 -12.93 8.13
C LYS A 133 -19.63 -14.33 7.80
N THR A 134 -19.13 -14.52 6.59
CA THR A 134 -18.60 -15.80 6.11
C THR A 134 -17.08 -15.77 5.93
N ALA A 135 -16.48 -14.58 6.02
CA ALA A 135 -15.05 -14.39 5.91
C ALA A 135 -14.29 -15.18 7.00
N PRO A 136 -13.23 -15.89 6.63
CA PRO A 136 -12.25 -16.42 7.57
C PRO A 136 -11.66 -15.33 8.49
N LYS A 137 -10.86 -15.75 9.47
CA LYS A 137 -10.11 -14.83 10.35
C LYS A 137 -9.35 -13.79 9.52
N ILE A 138 -9.51 -12.51 9.88
CA ILE A 138 -8.80 -11.39 9.27
C ILE A 138 -7.29 -11.64 9.36
N THR A 139 -6.63 -11.61 8.20
CA THR A 139 -5.19 -11.79 8.06
C THR A 139 -4.45 -10.47 8.20
N GLN A 140 -5.02 -9.38 7.67
CA GLN A 140 -4.47 -8.03 7.82
C GLN A 140 -5.59 -6.98 7.85
N GLU A 141 -5.41 -5.99 8.71
CA GLU A 141 -6.28 -4.84 8.87
C GLU A 141 -5.53 -3.58 8.45
N ILE A 142 -6.15 -2.80 7.57
CA ILE A 142 -5.57 -1.58 6.99
C ILE A 142 -6.52 -0.43 7.32
N HIS A 143 -6.03 0.59 8.01
CA HIS A 143 -6.77 1.79 8.38
C HIS A 143 -6.29 2.97 7.55
N LEU A 144 -7.22 3.67 6.89
CA LEU A 144 -6.98 4.94 6.22
C LEU A 144 -7.26 6.07 7.19
N ILE A 145 -6.23 6.87 7.50
CA ILE A 145 -6.30 7.92 8.50
C ILE A 145 -6.06 9.27 7.82
N CYS A 146 -7.08 10.12 7.80
CA CYS A 146 -7.03 11.45 7.19
C CYS A 146 -6.47 12.52 8.13
N GLN A 147 -5.40 12.19 8.85
CA GLN A 147 -4.79 13.05 9.87
C GLN A 147 -3.27 13.13 9.66
N SER A 148 -2.65 14.15 10.26
CA SER A 148 -1.19 14.26 10.27
C SER A 148 -0.56 13.13 11.10
N PRO A 149 0.48 12.47 10.57
CA PRO A 149 1.23 11.46 11.32
C PRO A 149 1.93 12.07 12.54
N THR A 150 2.27 11.22 13.52
CA THR A 150 2.90 11.67 14.78
C THR A 150 4.12 10.84 15.20
N LYS A 151 4.52 9.81 14.44
CA LYS A 151 5.65 8.95 14.83
C LYS A 151 7.00 9.63 14.58
N GLN A 152 7.97 9.30 15.43
CA GLN A 152 9.35 9.73 15.28
C GLN A 152 10.05 8.93 14.17
N ASN A 153 11.16 9.47 13.67
CA ASN A 153 12.00 8.81 12.68
C ASN A 153 12.61 7.50 13.23
N GLY A 154 12.52 6.43 12.44
CA GLY A 154 13.15 5.13 12.73
C GLY A 154 14.55 4.95 12.08
N THR A 155 15.07 3.74 12.14
CA THR A 155 16.32 3.34 11.47
C THR A 155 16.05 2.97 10.02
N VAL A 156 16.71 3.60 9.05
CA VAL A 156 16.48 3.31 7.62
C VAL A 156 16.98 1.91 7.27
N LEU A 157 16.08 1.04 6.78
CA LEU A 157 16.40 -0.29 6.25
C LEU A 157 16.53 -0.29 4.72
N LEU A 158 15.65 0.45 4.05
CA LEU A 158 15.60 0.53 2.59
C LEU A 158 15.26 1.95 2.16
N ARG A 159 15.93 2.44 1.12
CA ARG A 159 15.62 3.75 0.52
C ARG A 159 15.89 3.72 -0.97
N ASN A 160 14.85 3.95 -1.76
CA ASN A 160 14.96 4.22 -3.19
C ASN A 160 14.08 5.44 -3.55
N ARG A 161 13.90 5.70 -4.85
CA ARG A 161 13.14 6.86 -5.33
C ARG A 161 11.63 6.76 -5.04
N GLU A 162 11.10 5.55 -4.90
CA GLU A 162 9.66 5.27 -4.80
C GLU A 162 9.22 4.92 -3.37
N LEU A 163 10.11 4.31 -2.57
CA LEU A 163 9.81 3.77 -1.25
C LEU A 163 11.01 3.93 -0.32
N SER A 164 10.74 4.37 0.91
CA SER A 164 11.67 4.26 2.04
C SER A 164 11.02 3.45 3.15
N ILE A 165 11.78 2.56 3.79
CA ILE A 165 11.32 1.73 4.91
C ILE A 165 12.25 1.97 6.08
N LEU A 166 11.65 2.34 7.20
CA LEU A 166 12.33 2.56 8.47
C LEU A 166 11.84 1.54 9.49
N GLU A 167 12.75 0.99 10.28
CA GLU A 167 12.42 0.18 11.44
C GLU A 167 12.19 1.06 12.66
N HIS A 168 11.13 0.76 13.40
CA HIS A 168 10.80 1.36 14.69
C HIS A 168 10.59 0.25 15.75
N ALA A 169 10.54 0.62 17.02
CA ALA A 169 10.41 -0.36 18.12
C ALA A 169 9.18 -1.28 17.97
N ASP A 170 8.07 -0.73 17.44
CA ASP A 170 6.78 -1.40 17.31
C ASP A 170 6.44 -1.88 15.89
N GLY A 171 7.34 -1.69 14.91
CA GLY A 171 7.03 -2.04 13.52
C GLY A 171 7.91 -1.36 12.47
N TYR A 172 7.28 -1.07 11.34
CA TYR A 172 7.89 -0.40 10.18
C TYR A 172 7.14 0.89 9.86
N VAL A 173 7.89 1.90 9.45
CA VAL A 173 7.36 3.13 8.83
C VAL A 173 7.73 3.12 7.36
N MET A 174 6.74 3.29 6.49
CA MET A 174 6.92 3.35 5.03
C MET A 174 6.59 4.74 4.52
N LEU A 175 7.52 5.32 3.76
CA LEU A 175 7.37 6.61 3.11
C LEU A 175 7.31 6.39 1.60
N PHE A 176 6.42 7.12 0.93
CA PHE A 176 6.20 7.03 -0.52
C PHE A 176 6.50 8.38 -1.20
N PRO A 177 7.77 8.74 -1.46
CA PRO A 177 8.14 10.07 -1.95
C PRO A 177 7.45 10.50 -3.26
N THR A 178 7.00 9.54 -4.06
CA THR A 178 6.30 9.80 -5.33
C THR A 178 4.79 9.94 -5.18
N LEU A 179 4.20 9.48 -4.07
CA LEU A 179 2.76 9.45 -3.83
C LEU A 179 2.34 10.63 -2.94
N LYS A 180 2.16 11.82 -3.53
CA LYS A 180 1.98 13.09 -2.80
C LYS A 180 0.83 13.13 -1.78
N ASN A 181 -0.21 12.31 -1.97
CA ASN A 181 -1.37 12.25 -1.08
C ASN A 181 -1.22 11.23 0.06
N ILE A 182 -0.12 10.46 0.08
CA ILE A 182 0.19 9.52 1.14
C ILE A 182 1.33 10.12 1.95
N PHE A 183 1.05 10.51 3.19
CA PHE A 183 2.03 11.17 4.05
C PHE A 183 3.06 10.15 4.55
N GLU A 184 2.57 9.06 5.14
CA GLU A 184 3.34 7.89 5.54
C GLU A 184 2.40 6.74 5.90
N ALA A 185 2.97 5.57 6.16
CA ALA A 185 2.20 4.44 6.66
C ALA A 185 2.99 3.64 7.70
N HIS A 186 2.29 3.11 8.70
CA HIS A 186 2.86 2.29 9.76
C HIS A 186 2.36 0.87 9.63
N MET A 187 3.23 -0.10 9.88
CA MET A 187 2.87 -1.52 9.88
C MET A 187 3.50 -2.20 11.09
N THR A 188 2.76 -3.04 11.81
CA THR A 188 3.31 -3.86 12.90
C THR A 188 4.35 -4.87 12.39
N LYS A 189 5.26 -5.36 13.24
CA LYS A 189 6.31 -6.32 12.81
C LYS A 189 5.76 -7.62 12.22
N ASP A 190 4.58 -8.03 12.67
CA ASP A 190 3.88 -9.21 12.17
C ASP A 190 3.01 -8.93 10.93
N GLY A 191 2.83 -7.65 10.56
CA GLY A 191 2.10 -7.22 9.38
C GLY A 191 0.58 -7.20 9.53
N HIS A 192 0.02 -7.56 10.70
CA HIS A 192 -1.43 -7.68 10.87
C HIS A 192 -2.14 -6.32 10.88
N LEU A 193 -1.51 -5.26 11.39
CA LEU A 193 -2.12 -3.92 11.43
C LEU A 193 -1.28 -2.95 10.59
N VAL A 194 -1.97 -2.21 9.73
CA VAL A 194 -1.43 -1.16 8.87
C VAL A 194 -2.24 0.11 9.06
N GLN A 195 -1.57 1.24 9.21
CA GLN A 195 -2.19 2.56 9.29
C GLN A 195 -1.59 3.44 8.20
N ILE A 196 -2.40 3.85 7.22
CA ILE A 196 -1.96 4.70 6.11
C ILE A 196 -2.48 6.11 6.37
N TYR A 197 -1.57 7.06 6.58
CA TYR A 197 -1.89 8.47 6.76
C TYR A 197 -1.94 9.15 5.39
N CYS A 198 -3.10 9.67 5.01
CA CYS A 198 -3.32 10.21 3.67
C CYS A 198 -4.24 11.44 3.65
N SER A 199 -4.24 12.16 2.53
CA SER A 199 -5.18 13.26 2.29
C SER A 199 -6.62 12.74 2.13
N SER A 200 -7.59 13.48 2.67
CA SER A 200 -9.03 13.23 2.46
C SER A 200 -9.52 13.62 1.06
N ALA A 201 -8.69 14.26 0.23
CA ALA A 201 -9.10 14.70 -1.10
C ALA A 201 -9.35 13.51 -2.04
N VAL A 202 -10.59 13.36 -2.51
CA VAL A 202 -11.00 12.28 -3.41
C VAL A 202 -10.78 12.71 -4.86
N THR A 203 -9.69 12.24 -5.46
CA THR A 203 -9.41 12.39 -6.89
C THR A 203 -8.98 11.05 -7.48
N GLU A 204 -9.16 10.84 -8.78
CA GLU A 204 -8.76 9.60 -9.45
C GLU A 204 -7.26 9.28 -9.22
N SER A 205 -6.41 10.31 -9.28
CA SER A 205 -4.98 10.19 -9.00
C SER A 205 -4.71 9.73 -7.56
N ASN A 206 -5.42 10.31 -6.57
CA ASN A 206 -5.24 9.97 -5.17
C ASN A 206 -5.68 8.53 -4.85
N LEU A 207 -6.80 8.09 -5.43
CA LEU A 207 -7.30 6.72 -5.29
C LEU A 207 -6.33 5.71 -5.89
N LYS A 208 -5.78 6.02 -7.07
CA LYS A 208 -4.76 5.19 -7.71
C LYS A 208 -3.47 5.12 -6.88
N ASN A 209 -3.04 6.24 -6.31
CA ASN A 209 -1.89 6.25 -5.41
C ASN A 209 -2.14 5.39 -4.17
N LEU A 210 -3.34 5.43 -3.59
CA LEU A 210 -3.69 4.60 -2.45
C LEU A 210 -3.72 3.10 -2.81
N PHE A 211 -4.28 2.75 -3.97
CA PHE A 211 -4.23 1.39 -4.51
C PHE A 211 -2.79 0.85 -4.64
N HIS A 212 -1.84 1.71 -5.06
CA HIS A 212 -0.43 1.36 -5.13
C HIS A 212 0.26 1.32 -3.76
N ALA A 213 -0.12 2.20 -2.82
CA ALA A 213 0.42 2.25 -1.47
C ALA A 213 0.03 1.02 -0.64
N ILE A 214 -1.15 0.42 -0.86
CA ILE A 214 -1.60 -0.79 -0.16
C ILE A 214 -0.76 -2.02 -0.54
N ARG A 215 -0.27 -2.08 -1.79
CA ARG A 215 0.47 -3.23 -2.34
C ARG A 215 1.61 -3.76 -1.46
N PRO A 216 2.61 -2.96 -1.03
CA PRO A 216 3.73 -3.48 -0.22
C PRO A 216 3.28 -4.14 1.09
N PHE A 217 2.21 -3.66 1.72
CA PHE A 217 1.67 -4.26 2.95
C PHE A 217 1.01 -5.60 2.69
N PHE A 218 0.26 -5.72 1.60
CA PHE A 218 -0.29 -7.00 1.15
C PHE A 218 0.82 -8.00 0.82
N LEU A 219 1.85 -7.57 0.09
CA LEU A 219 2.98 -8.46 -0.26
C LEU A 219 3.73 -8.95 0.97
N PHE A 220 3.85 -8.12 2.01
CA PHE A 220 4.43 -8.52 3.29
C PHE A 220 3.60 -9.61 3.99
N ILE A 221 2.30 -9.40 4.17
CA ILE A 221 1.47 -10.40 4.84
C ILE A 221 1.33 -11.68 3.99
N ALA A 222 1.31 -11.56 2.66
CA ALA A 222 1.31 -12.71 1.75
C ALA A 222 2.56 -13.57 1.94
N GLN A 223 3.75 -12.95 1.99
CA GLN A 223 5.00 -13.66 2.22
C GLN A 223 5.05 -14.33 3.61
N LYS A 224 4.52 -13.66 4.64
CA LYS A 224 4.37 -14.23 5.99
C LYS A 224 3.45 -15.47 6.00
N ASN A 225 2.52 -15.55 5.04
CA ASN A 225 1.62 -16.69 4.82
C ASN A 225 2.05 -17.61 3.66
N GLY A 226 3.35 -17.62 3.30
CA GLY A 226 3.90 -18.58 2.33
C GLY A 226 3.57 -18.29 0.87
N LYS A 227 3.10 -17.08 0.55
CA LYS A 227 2.77 -16.65 -0.81
C LYS A 227 3.74 -15.57 -1.29
N PHE A 228 4.31 -15.75 -2.48
CA PHE A 228 5.40 -14.91 -2.99
C PHE A 228 5.03 -14.31 -4.34
N ALA A 229 5.26 -13.02 -4.50
CA ALA A 229 4.93 -12.31 -5.72
C ALA A 229 6.12 -12.29 -6.68
N VAL A 230 5.86 -12.64 -7.95
CA VAL A 230 6.83 -12.68 -9.04
C VAL A 230 6.41 -11.68 -10.11
N HIS A 231 7.34 -10.83 -10.53
CA HIS A 231 7.12 -9.91 -11.65
C HIS A 231 7.16 -10.70 -12.97
N SER A 232 5.98 -11.00 -13.49
CA SER A 232 5.77 -11.85 -14.67
C SER A 232 4.44 -11.56 -15.35
N ALA A 233 4.35 -11.84 -16.65
CA ALA A 233 3.05 -12.01 -17.32
C ALA A 233 2.64 -13.49 -17.25
N SER A 234 1.36 -13.80 -17.29
CA SER A 234 0.85 -15.16 -17.15
C SER A 234 -0.27 -15.46 -18.14
N LEU A 235 -0.30 -16.71 -18.58
CA LEU A 235 -1.30 -17.24 -19.49
C LEU A 235 -1.77 -18.62 -19.03
N LEU A 236 -2.97 -19.01 -19.46
CA LEU A 236 -3.53 -20.34 -19.23
C LEU A 236 -3.26 -21.23 -20.44
N TYR A 237 -2.54 -22.32 -20.23
CA TYR A 237 -2.26 -23.32 -21.26
C TYR A 237 -2.26 -24.73 -20.67
N LYS A 238 -3.01 -25.64 -21.29
CA LYS A 238 -3.26 -27.00 -20.78
C LYS A 238 -3.69 -27.01 -19.31
N GLU A 239 -4.68 -26.18 -18.98
CA GLU A 239 -5.28 -26.07 -17.64
C GLU A 239 -4.29 -25.64 -16.53
N LYS A 240 -3.13 -25.10 -16.92
CA LYS A 240 -2.10 -24.62 -15.99
C LYS A 240 -1.69 -23.18 -16.32
N ALA A 241 -1.40 -22.41 -15.29
CA ALA A 241 -0.82 -21.09 -15.42
C ALA A 241 0.68 -21.20 -15.75
N TRP A 242 1.10 -20.53 -16.81
CA TRP A 242 2.52 -20.41 -17.20
C TRP A 242 2.98 -18.99 -17.00
N LEU A 243 4.06 -18.81 -16.23
CA LEU A 243 4.61 -17.50 -15.91
C LEU A 243 5.77 -17.16 -16.84
N PHE A 244 5.70 -16.00 -17.47
CA PHE A 244 6.75 -15.44 -18.32
C PHE A 244 7.38 -14.25 -17.60
N SER A 245 8.57 -14.45 -17.05
CA SER A 245 9.31 -13.44 -16.30
C SER A 245 10.56 -12.98 -17.04
N GLY A 246 10.93 -11.72 -16.87
CA GLY A 246 12.08 -11.10 -17.52
C GLY A 246 12.23 -9.66 -17.05
N HIS A 247 13.42 -9.07 -17.28
CA HIS A 247 13.67 -7.66 -16.94
C HIS A 247 12.61 -6.73 -17.51
N SER A 248 12.43 -5.56 -16.88
CA SER A 248 11.53 -4.55 -17.43
C SER A 248 11.93 -4.21 -18.87
N GLY A 249 10.93 -4.10 -19.75
CA GLY A 249 11.15 -3.91 -21.18
C GLY A 249 11.54 -5.17 -21.97
N MET A 250 11.80 -6.34 -21.36
CA MET A 250 12.17 -7.57 -22.10
C MET A 250 11.09 -8.11 -23.03
N GLY A 251 9.86 -7.59 -22.93
CA GLY A 251 8.76 -7.97 -23.83
C GLY A 251 7.89 -9.10 -23.28
N LYS A 252 7.77 -9.25 -21.95
CA LYS A 252 6.87 -10.23 -21.29
C LYS A 252 5.46 -10.19 -21.90
N SER A 253 4.83 -9.01 -21.88
CA SER A 253 3.49 -8.78 -22.44
C SER A 253 3.46 -8.95 -23.96
N THR A 254 4.55 -8.62 -24.66
CA THR A 254 4.65 -8.91 -26.10
C THR A 254 4.62 -10.41 -26.36
N HIS A 255 5.39 -11.20 -25.60
CA HIS A 255 5.45 -12.65 -25.78
C HIS A 255 4.09 -13.29 -25.46
N THR A 256 3.45 -12.91 -24.36
CA THR A 256 2.12 -13.45 -24.01
C THR A 256 1.04 -13.01 -25.01
N ASN A 257 1.13 -11.80 -25.58
CA ASN A 257 0.22 -11.38 -26.65
C ASN A 257 0.37 -12.22 -27.92
N LEU A 258 1.59 -12.61 -28.30
CA LEU A 258 1.79 -13.55 -29.42
C LEU A 258 1.06 -14.88 -29.18
N TRP A 259 1.06 -15.38 -27.93
CA TRP A 259 0.33 -16.59 -27.58
C TRP A 259 -1.19 -16.41 -27.71
N LYS A 260 -1.73 -15.28 -27.27
CA LYS A 260 -3.14 -14.93 -27.45
C LYS A 260 -3.52 -14.86 -28.93
N GLU A 261 -2.72 -14.19 -29.75
CA GLU A 261 -2.97 -14.00 -31.19
C GLU A 261 -2.84 -15.30 -31.99
N LEU A 262 -1.80 -16.10 -31.72
CA LEU A 262 -1.48 -17.30 -32.51
C LEU A 262 -2.23 -18.55 -32.05
N PHE A 263 -2.53 -18.66 -30.75
CA PHE A 263 -3.06 -19.89 -30.15
C PHE A 263 -4.38 -19.68 -29.40
N GLY A 264 -4.88 -18.44 -29.30
CA GLY A 264 -6.11 -18.14 -28.58
C GLY A 264 -6.01 -18.35 -27.06
N THR A 265 -4.80 -18.36 -26.48
CA THR A 265 -4.63 -18.64 -25.04
C THR A 265 -5.09 -17.46 -24.18
N PRO A 266 -5.93 -17.68 -23.15
CA PRO A 266 -6.30 -16.65 -22.19
C PRO A 266 -5.10 -16.12 -21.41
N LEU A 267 -5.07 -14.81 -21.20
CA LEU A 267 -4.09 -14.14 -20.32
C LEU A 267 -4.68 -14.01 -18.92
N LEU A 268 -3.88 -14.30 -17.89
CA LEU A 268 -4.33 -14.29 -16.49
C LEU A 268 -3.91 -13.01 -15.77
N ASN A 269 -2.65 -12.58 -15.90
CA ASN A 269 -2.14 -11.31 -15.38
C ASN A 269 -0.98 -10.79 -16.24
N GLY A 270 -0.92 -9.49 -16.51
CA GLY A 270 0.12 -8.91 -17.37
C GLY A 270 1.41 -8.43 -16.68
N ASP A 271 1.47 -8.41 -15.35
CA ASP A 271 2.55 -7.72 -14.61
C ASP A 271 3.00 -8.47 -13.34
N LEU A 272 2.07 -8.83 -12.46
CA LEU A 272 2.39 -9.37 -11.15
C LEU A 272 1.58 -10.62 -10.86
N ASN A 273 2.26 -11.71 -10.51
CA ASN A 273 1.61 -12.97 -10.16
C ASN A 273 2.01 -13.38 -8.75
N LEU A 274 1.04 -13.84 -7.96
CA LEU A 274 1.28 -14.36 -6.62
C LEU A 274 1.30 -15.89 -6.69
N ILE A 275 2.36 -16.51 -6.20
CA ILE A 275 2.51 -17.97 -6.15
C ILE A 275 2.43 -18.41 -4.70
N GLY A 276 1.77 -19.54 -4.43
CA GLY A 276 1.80 -20.20 -3.13
C GLY A 276 1.67 -21.70 -3.28
N GLU A 277 1.94 -22.40 -2.19
CA GLU A 277 1.83 -23.85 -2.11
C GLU A 277 0.58 -24.23 -1.31
N GLU A 278 -0.19 -25.18 -1.82
CA GLU A 278 -1.28 -25.84 -1.11
C GLU A 278 -1.12 -27.36 -1.27
N ASN A 279 -0.99 -28.08 -0.16
CA ASN A 279 -0.91 -29.55 -0.12
C ASN A 279 0.15 -30.13 -1.09
N GLY A 280 1.35 -29.55 -1.14
CA GLY A 280 2.44 -29.99 -2.03
C GLY A 280 2.27 -29.58 -3.50
N GLN A 281 1.28 -28.74 -3.83
CA GLN A 281 1.06 -28.24 -5.18
C GLN A 281 1.16 -26.72 -5.24
N PHE A 282 1.77 -26.21 -6.30
CA PHE A 282 1.90 -24.77 -6.50
C PHE A 282 0.75 -24.20 -7.33
N PHE A 283 0.26 -23.03 -6.90
CA PHE A 283 -0.82 -22.29 -7.54
C PHE A 283 -0.40 -20.85 -7.82
N VAL A 284 -0.95 -20.29 -8.89
CA VAL A 284 -0.93 -18.86 -9.16
C VAL A 284 -2.28 -18.29 -8.77
N TYR A 285 -2.28 -17.30 -7.89
CA TYR A 285 -3.49 -16.64 -7.40
C TYR A 285 -3.75 -15.34 -8.14
N GLY A 286 -5.03 -15.09 -8.40
CA GLY A 286 -5.54 -13.80 -8.79
C GLY A 286 -5.24 -12.72 -7.75
N ILE A 287 -4.69 -11.59 -8.21
CA ILE A 287 -4.43 -10.40 -7.39
C ILE A 287 -4.85 -9.14 -8.17
N PRO A 288 -5.26 -8.06 -7.51
CA PRO A 288 -5.79 -6.87 -8.18
C PRO A 288 -4.70 -6.08 -8.93
N TRP A 289 -3.43 -6.25 -8.59
CA TRP A 289 -2.32 -5.53 -9.21
C TRP A 289 -1.89 -6.19 -10.54
N CYS A 290 -2.23 -5.54 -11.66
CA CYS A 290 -1.89 -6.01 -13.02
C CYS A 290 -1.14 -4.98 -13.89
N GLY A 291 -0.56 -3.96 -13.26
CA GLY A 291 0.18 -2.91 -13.95
C GLY A 291 -0.69 -2.17 -14.97
N THR A 292 -0.09 -1.78 -16.11
CA THR A 292 -0.80 -1.09 -17.20
C THR A 292 -1.59 -2.03 -18.12
N SER A 293 -1.55 -3.34 -17.87
CA SER A 293 -2.19 -4.31 -18.76
C SER A 293 -3.72 -4.30 -18.63
N GLY A 294 -4.24 -3.96 -17.45
CA GLY A 294 -5.67 -4.06 -17.12
C GLY A 294 -6.20 -5.50 -17.05
N ILE A 295 -5.32 -6.51 -17.16
CA ILE A 295 -5.68 -7.93 -17.18
C ILE A 295 -5.35 -8.53 -15.82
N CYS A 296 -6.36 -8.88 -15.04
CA CYS A 296 -6.25 -9.70 -13.83
C CYS A 296 -7.43 -10.68 -13.75
N THR A 297 -7.26 -11.74 -12.97
CA THR A 297 -8.33 -12.67 -12.60
C THR A 297 -8.44 -12.71 -11.07
N THR A 298 -9.58 -13.15 -10.56
CA THR A 298 -9.79 -13.47 -9.14
C THR A 298 -9.57 -14.96 -8.86
N GLU A 299 -9.50 -15.79 -9.90
CA GLU A 299 -9.35 -17.23 -9.78
C GLU A 299 -7.91 -17.65 -9.47
N LYS A 300 -7.76 -18.83 -8.86
CA LYS A 300 -6.47 -19.51 -8.72
C LYS A 300 -6.33 -20.62 -9.75
N GLN A 301 -5.12 -20.79 -10.27
CA GLN A 301 -4.80 -21.76 -11.32
C GLN A 301 -3.56 -22.56 -10.93
N ARG A 302 -3.52 -23.86 -11.25
CA ARG A 302 -2.35 -24.69 -10.96
C ARG A 302 -1.14 -24.18 -11.74
N LEU A 303 0.02 -24.07 -11.09
CA LEU A 303 1.24 -23.61 -11.75
C LEU A 303 1.82 -24.71 -12.65
N GLY A 304 2.02 -24.37 -13.93
CA GLY A 304 2.65 -25.26 -14.91
C GLY A 304 4.16 -25.10 -14.98
N GLY A 305 4.66 -23.88 -14.83
CA GLY A 305 6.09 -23.59 -14.85
C GLY A 305 6.42 -22.11 -14.99
N ILE A 306 7.71 -21.82 -14.90
CA ILE A 306 8.26 -20.47 -15.06
C ILE A 306 9.19 -20.44 -16.27
N VAL A 307 8.96 -19.47 -17.16
CA VAL A 307 9.81 -19.17 -18.30
C VAL A 307 10.53 -17.85 -18.02
N LEU A 308 11.85 -17.94 -17.82
CA LEU A 308 12.75 -16.81 -17.69
C LEU A 308 13.18 -16.37 -19.09
N LEU A 309 12.61 -15.26 -19.56
CA LEU A 309 12.88 -14.69 -20.86
C LEU A 309 14.20 -13.91 -20.88
N GLY A 310 15.05 -14.25 -21.84
CA GLY A 310 16.17 -13.44 -22.28
C GLY A 310 16.01 -13.04 -23.75
N ARG A 311 16.73 -12.00 -24.18
CA ARG A 311 16.70 -11.53 -25.57
C ARG A 311 17.87 -12.11 -26.33
N ASP A 312 17.60 -12.58 -27.53
CA ASP A 312 18.62 -12.91 -28.52
C ASP A 312 18.19 -12.41 -29.90
N ALA A 313 19.14 -11.85 -30.64
CA ALA A 313 18.88 -11.20 -31.91
C ALA A 313 18.83 -12.17 -33.10
N LYS A 314 19.29 -13.41 -32.92
CA LYS A 314 19.58 -14.32 -34.03
C LYS A 314 18.86 -15.67 -33.90
N ASP A 315 18.58 -16.13 -32.69
CA ASP A 315 17.97 -17.45 -32.49
C ASP A 315 17.05 -17.51 -31.27
N ASN A 316 16.16 -18.51 -31.25
CA ASN A 316 15.40 -18.91 -30.08
C ASN A 316 16.07 -20.13 -29.45
N ARG A 317 16.67 -20.05 -28.27
CA ARG A 317 17.32 -21.21 -27.63
C ARG A 317 17.02 -21.31 -26.15
N PHE A 318 17.06 -22.54 -25.65
CA PHE A 318 16.98 -22.82 -24.23
C PHE A 318 18.38 -23.00 -23.69
N GLU A 319 18.67 -22.33 -22.59
CA GLU A 319 19.93 -22.52 -21.88
C GLU A 319 19.73 -23.40 -20.65
N ILE A 320 20.70 -24.26 -20.41
CA ILE A 320 20.74 -25.11 -19.22
C ILE A 320 21.19 -24.22 -18.06
N MET A 321 20.50 -24.34 -16.94
CA MET A 321 20.88 -23.72 -15.68
C MET A 321 21.24 -24.82 -14.69
N THR A 322 22.28 -24.57 -13.89
CA THR A 322 22.50 -25.35 -12.67
C THR A 322 21.32 -25.18 -11.71
N PRO A 323 21.10 -26.11 -10.76
CA PRO A 323 20.05 -25.97 -9.74
C PRO A 323 20.16 -24.63 -8.98
N ALA A 324 21.37 -24.25 -8.55
CA ALA A 324 21.61 -23.00 -7.84
C ALA A 324 21.25 -21.75 -8.68
N GLU A 325 21.64 -21.72 -9.97
CA GLU A 325 21.28 -20.61 -10.85
C GLU A 325 19.78 -20.50 -11.07
N ARG A 326 19.08 -21.64 -11.13
CA ARG A 326 17.62 -21.67 -11.28
C ARG A 326 16.93 -21.01 -10.09
N VAL A 327 17.31 -21.39 -8.87
CA VAL A 327 16.81 -20.81 -7.62
C VAL A 327 17.06 -19.31 -7.59
N LEU A 328 18.33 -18.90 -7.79
CA LEU A 328 18.72 -17.50 -7.73
C LEU A 328 17.99 -16.65 -8.77
N ARG A 329 17.86 -17.14 -10.01
CA ARG A 329 17.18 -16.38 -11.06
C ARG A 329 15.68 -16.27 -10.83
N VAL A 330 15.02 -17.27 -10.23
CA VAL A 330 13.60 -17.15 -9.85
C VAL A 330 13.44 -16.17 -8.69
N MET A 331 14.28 -16.28 -7.66
CA MET A 331 14.29 -15.36 -6.52
C MET A 331 14.52 -13.91 -6.94
N GLN A 332 15.44 -13.64 -7.87
CA GLN A 332 15.69 -12.31 -8.45
C GLN A 332 14.49 -11.71 -9.20
N ARG A 333 13.48 -12.51 -9.53
CA ARG A 333 12.22 -12.05 -10.15
C ARG A 333 11.09 -11.85 -9.14
N MET A 334 11.29 -12.28 -7.90
CA MET A 334 10.35 -11.98 -6.83
C MET A 334 10.40 -10.49 -6.49
N ILE A 335 9.24 -9.92 -6.22
CA ILE A 335 9.10 -8.56 -5.69
C ILE A 335 8.52 -8.55 -4.27
N SER A 336 8.49 -9.72 -3.63
CA SER A 336 8.17 -9.86 -2.21
C SER A 336 9.20 -9.08 -1.37
N PRO A 337 8.82 -8.59 -0.18
CA PRO A 337 9.72 -7.90 0.73
C PRO A 337 11.05 -8.62 0.99
N SER A 338 12.12 -7.83 1.11
CA SER A 338 13.50 -8.32 1.23
C SER A 338 14.41 -7.39 2.07
N TRP A 339 13.83 -6.54 2.92
CA TRP A 339 14.57 -5.55 3.72
C TRP A 339 15.11 -6.09 5.05
N THR A 340 14.87 -7.36 5.39
CA THR A 340 15.50 -8.06 6.52
C THR A 340 16.02 -9.43 6.07
N ASP A 341 17.01 -9.96 6.80
CA ASP A 341 17.56 -11.30 6.56
C ASP A 341 16.46 -12.38 6.54
N GLU A 342 15.55 -12.36 7.52
CA GLU A 342 14.40 -13.28 7.59
C GLU A 342 13.58 -13.30 6.29
N LEU A 343 13.27 -12.12 5.74
CA LEU A 343 12.45 -12.00 4.53
C LEU A 343 13.19 -12.52 3.29
N VAL A 344 14.50 -12.30 3.22
CA VAL A 344 15.36 -12.85 2.16
C VAL A 344 15.43 -14.37 2.27
N SER A 345 15.69 -14.92 3.46
CA SER A 345 15.75 -16.36 3.68
C SER A 345 14.44 -17.08 3.34
N ARG A 346 13.29 -16.48 3.68
CA ARG A 346 11.98 -17.03 3.29
C ARG A 346 11.81 -17.11 1.77
N SER A 347 12.25 -16.08 1.05
CA SER A 347 12.15 -16.04 -0.41
C SER A 347 13.08 -17.07 -1.07
N LEU A 348 14.28 -17.25 -0.50
CA LEU A 348 15.22 -18.27 -0.95
C LEU A 348 14.66 -19.68 -0.74
N ALA A 349 14.22 -20.00 0.48
CA ALA A 349 13.66 -21.31 0.81
C ALA A 349 12.44 -21.66 -0.07
N PHE A 350 11.55 -20.70 -0.32
CA PHE A 350 10.42 -20.91 -1.22
C PHE A 350 10.87 -21.14 -2.66
N ALA A 351 11.87 -20.38 -3.15
CA ALA A 351 12.40 -20.57 -4.50
C ALA A 351 13.05 -21.95 -4.67
N GLU A 352 13.74 -22.46 -3.65
CA GLU A 352 14.31 -23.82 -3.64
C GLU A 352 13.20 -24.86 -3.86
N THR A 353 12.22 -24.93 -2.96
CA THR A 353 11.09 -25.88 -3.05
C THR A 353 10.34 -25.76 -4.38
N LEU A 354 10.10 -24.54 -4.83
CA LEU A 354 9.40 -24.28 -6.09
C LEU A 354 10.15 -24.87 -7.28
N THR A 355 11.47 -24.66 -7.35
CA THR A 355 12.28 -25.05 -8.52
C THR A 355 12.59 -26.54 -8.63
N ASP A 356 12.41 -27.27 -7.54
CA ASP A 356 12.51 -28.74 -7.49
C ASP A 356 11.25 -29.40 -8.08
N GLU A 357 10.07 -28.79 -7.86
CA GLU A 357 8.78 -29.38 -8.26
C GLU A 357 8.28 -28.95 -9.65
N ILE A 358 8.52 -27.68 -10.01
CA ILE A 358 8.04 -27.11 -11.28
C ILE A 358 9.17 -26.86 -12.29
N PRO A 359 8.91 -27.01 -13.60
CA PRO A 359 9.90 -26.67 -14.61
C PRO A 359 10.17 -25.18 -14.61
N VAL A 360 11.46 -24.84 -14.65
CA VAL A 360 11.92 -23.47 -14.90
C VAL A 360 12.83 -23.47 -16.12
N PHE A 361 12.40 -22.76 -17.17
CA PHE A 361 13.12 -22.67 -18.43
C PHE A 361 13.80 -21.32 -18.57
N HIS A 362 15.09 -21.29 -18.93
CA HIS A 362 15.72 -20.08 -19.43
C HIS A 362 15.63 -20.06 -20.95
N PHE A 363 14.82 -19.14 -21.49
CA PHE A 363 14.52 -19.05 -22.90
C PHE A 363 15.00 -17.72 -23.48
N LEU A 364 16.06 -17.80 -24.27
CA LEU A 364 16.55 -16.69 -25.07
C LEU A 364 15.77 -16.65 -26.38
N CYS A 365 15.11 -15.54 -26.67
CA CYS A 365 14.21 -15.48 -27.82
C CYS A 365 14.27 -14.16 -28.59
N MET A 366 13.92 -14.30 -29.87
CA MET A 366 13.58 -13.20 -30.77
C MET A 366 12.17 -12.68 -30.50
N LYS A 367 11.89 -11.44 -30.90
CA LYS A 367 10.56 -10.82 -30.80
C LYS A 367 9.69 -11.15 -32.01
N ASN A 368 9.44 -12.42 -32.30
CA ASN A 368 8.63 -12.86 -33.44
C ASN A 368 7.81 -14.14 -33.16
N PRO A 369 6.86 -14.53 -34.02
CA PRO A 369 6.00 -15.71 -33.81
C PRO A 369 6.76 -17.03 -33.59
N SER A 370 7.95 -17.20 -34.18
CA SER A 370 8.73 -18.43 -34.01
C SER A 370 9.12 -18.72 -32.56
N ALA A 371 9.28 -17.67 -31.74
CA ALA A 371 9.55 -17.81 -30.31
C ALA A 371 8.36 -18.45 -29.57
N ALA A 372 7.13 -18.03 -29.88
CA ALA A 372 5.93 -18.56 -29.26
C ALA A 372 5.71 -20.04 -29.64
N HIS A 373 5.91 -20.39 -30.92
CA HIS A 373 5.84 -21.79 -31.38
C HIS A 373 6.89 -22.68 -30.69
N LYS A 374 8.15 -22.22 -30.59
CA LYS A 374 9.22 -22.99 -29.95
C LYS A 374 8.98 -23.18 -28.45
N MET A 375 8.48 -22.15 -27.77
CA MET A 375 8.10 -22.26 -26.36
C MET A 375 6.93 -23.23 -26.17
N ARG A 376 5.90 -23.15 -27.02
CA ARG A 376 4.76 -24.07 -26.98
C ARG A 376 5.19 -25.52 -27.14
N GLN A 377 6.01 -25.82 -28.16
CA GLN A 377 6.56 -27.16 -28.36
C GLN A 377 7.31 -27.66 -27.12
N ARG A 378 8.08 -26.79 -26.45
CA ARG A 378 8.79 -27.16 -25.21
C ARG A 378 7.83 -27.48 -24.07
N ILE A 379 6.77 -26.69 -23.90
CA ILE A 379 5.73 -26.97 -22.88
C ILE A 379 5.01 -28.28 -23.21
N ASP A 380 4.67 -28.49 -24.47
CA ASP A 380 4.02 -29.72 -24.94
C ASP A 380 4.84 -30.96 -24.63
N LEU A 381 6.14 -30.93 -24.90
CA LEU A 381 7.08 -32.01 -24.58
C LEU A 381 7.18 -32.26 -23.07
N TRP A 382 7.23 -31.20 -22.26
CA TRP A 382 7.30 -31.34 -20.80
C TRP A 382 6.03 -31.99 -20.23
N GLU A 383 4.86 -31.50 -20.63
CA GLU A 383 3.57 -32.03 -20.17
C GLU A 383 3.36 -33.48 -20.61
N ALA A 384 3.90 -33.89 -21.76
CA ALA A 384 3.82 -35.28 -22.22
C ALA A 384 4.73 -36.26 -21.45
N VAL A 385 5.79 -35.77 -20.79
CA VAL A 385 6.74 -36.60 -20.02
C VAL A 385 6.33 -36.74 -18.55
N LYS A 386 5.55 -35.79 -18.01
CA LYS A 386 5.03 -35.81 -16.63
C LYS A 386 3.67 -36.49 -16.48
N GLN A 387 2.98 -36.81 -17.58
CA GLN A 387 1.81 -37.70 -17.61
C GLN A 387 2.27 -39.15 -17.68
#